data_AF-A0A7Y1TMA4-F1
#
_entry.id   AF-A0A7Y1TMA4-F1
#
_cell.length_a   1.000
_cell.length_b   1.000
_cell.length_c   1.000
_cell.angle_alpha   90.00
_cell.angle_beta   90.00
_cell.angle_gamma   90.00
#
_symmetry.space_group_name_H-M   'P 1'
#
loop_
_entity.id
_entity.type
_entity.pdbx_description
1 polymer ?
#
loop_
_entity_poly.entity_id
_entity_poly.type
_entity_poly.pdbx_seq_one_letter_code
_entity_poly.pdbx_strand_id
1 'polypeptide(L)'
;FFFEPKTIHKIFLKKKGFYDKNEVIIPKYKPVLLVFLTVYFAIQLLLPLRHWIIKDDVLWTEEGHRLSWRMMLRAKAGSQTFVVVDKATGKKELVNLSDYLTTKQIRSVGTKPDFIWQFAQYLKKNYAKSDKDIAVYVKGVVSVNGKSSLPLVNDKIDMAAVKWNHFKHSEWLLPSKK
;
A
#
# COMPACT_ATOMS: atom_id res chain seq x y z
N PHE A 1 -28.20 22.76 -33.91
CA PHE A 1 -28.51 22.05 -35.17
C PHE A 1 -27.31 21.20 -35.55
N PHE A 2 -27.44 19.87 -35.54
CA PHE A 2 -26.42 18.97 -36.04
C PHE A 2 -26.73 18.65 -37.51
N PHE A 3 -25.71 18.66 -38.37
CA PHE A 3 -25.84 18.23 -39.75
C PHE A 3 -26.19 16.73 -39.80
N GLU A 4 -27.04 16.33 -40.74
CA GLU A 4 -27.32 14.91 -40.94
C GLU A 4 -26.04 14.14 -41.29
N PRO A 5 -25.84 12.91 -40.75
CA PRO A 5 -24.66 12.09 -41.02
C PRO A 5 -24.36 11.89 -42.51
N LYS A 6 -25.42 11.81 -43.34
CA LYS A 6 -25.33 11.72 -44.81
C LYS A 6 -24.63 12.92 -45.43
N THR A 7 -24.87 14.12 -44.92
CA THR A 7 -24.25 15.37 -45.37
C THR A 7 -22.75 15.38 -45.09
N ILE A 8 -22.35 15.04 -43.86
CA ILE A 8 -20.94 14.95 -43.48
C ILE A 8 -20.21 13.87 -44.28
N HIS A 9 -20.82 12.70 -44.46
CA HIS A 9 -20.24 11.61 -45.26
C HIS A 9 -20.00 12.01 -46.73
N LYS A 10 -20.94 12.75 -47.34
CA LYS A 10 -20.80 13.24 -48.72
C LYS A 10 -19.68 14.27 -48.87
N ILE A 11 -19.40 15.05 -47.83
CA ILE A 11 -18.33 16.05 -47.83
C ILE A 11 -16.95 15.38 -47.69
N PHE A 12 -16.79 14.49 -46.71
CA PHE A 12 -15.48 13.95 -46.31
C PHE A 12 -15.15 12.56 -46.84
N LEU A 13 -16.16 11.71 -47.13
CA LEU A 13 -15.99 10.29 -47.46
C LEU A 13 -16.50 9.94 -48.87
N LYS A 14 -16.24 10.81 -49.85
CA LYS A 14 -16.72 10.73 -51.24
C LYS A 14 -16.46 9.39 -51.96
N LYS A 15 -15.39 8.68 -51.59
CA LYS A 15 -14.98 7.40 -52.20
C LYS A 15 -15.54 6.16 -51.49
N LYS A 16 -16.26 6.32 -50.37
CA LYS A 16 -16.87 5.21 -49.61
C LYS A 16 -18.39 5.29 -49.72
N GLY A 17 -19.06 4.16 -49.93
CA GLY A 17 -20.52 4.09 -49.87
C GLY A 17 -21.05 4.50 -48.48
N PHE A 18 -22.18 5.18 -48.42
CA PHE A 18 -22.84 5.50 -47.15
C PHE A 18 -23.44 4.21 -46.58
N TYR A 19 -22.98 3.80 -45.40
CA TYR A 19 -23.47 2.60 -44.73
C TYR A 19 -24.76 2.94 -43.96
N ASP A 20 -25.90 2.47 -44.47
CA ASP A 20 -27.24 2.70 -43.90
C ASP A 20 -27.84 1.42 -43.30
N LYS A 21 -27.14 0.29 -43.42
CA LYS A 21 -27.59 -1.00 -42.92
C LYS A 21 -27.16 -1.06 -41.46
N ASN A 22 -28.07 -0.89 -40.51
CA ASN A 22 -27.76 -0.96 -39.07
C ASN A 22 -27.42 -2.40 -38.61
N GLU A 23 -26.54 -3.12 -39.32
CA GLU A 23 -26.19 -4.51 -39.03
C GLU A 23 -25.21 -4.54 -37.86
N VAL A 24 -25.58 -5.27 -36.81
CA VAL A 24 -24.73 -5.47 -35.64
C VAL A 24 -23.97 -6.78 -35.84
N ILE A 25 -22.72 -6.68 -36.29
CA ILE A 25 -21.82 -7.83 -36.39
C ILE A 25 -21.27 -8.13 -35.00
N ILE A 26 -21.78 -9.18 -34.36
CA ILE A 26 -21.30 -9.61 -33.05
C ILE A 26 -20.04 -10.48 -33.24
N PRO A 27 -18.89 -10.08 -32.69
CA PRO A 27 -17.68 -10.90 -32.79
C PRO A 27 -17.82 -12.20 -31.99
N LYS A 28 -17.29 -13.31 -32.52
CA LYS A 28 -17.31 -14.63 -31.87
C LYS A 28 -16.65 -14.65 -30.49
N TYR A 29 -15.70 -13.74 -30.24
CA TYR A 29 -15.00 -13.60 -28.95
C TYR A 29 -15.73 -12.71 -27.94
N LYS A 30 -16.93 -12.19 -28.25
CA LYS A 30 -17.74 -11.38 -27.32
C LYS A 30 -17.87 -11.97 -25.92
N PRO A 31 -18.22 -13.27 -25.71
CA PRO A 31 -18.37 -13.81 -24.35
C PRO A 31 -17.04 -13.79 -23.57
N VAL A 32 -15.93 -14.14 -24.22
CA VAL A 32 -14.60 -14.10 -23.60
C VAL A 32 -14.21 -12.67 -23.22
N LEU A 33 -14.45 -11.71 -24.12
CA LEU A 33 -14.20 -10.30 -23.85
C LEU A 33 -15.04 -9.79 -22.68
N LEU A 34 -16.31 -10.17 -22.61
CA LEU A 34 -17.19 -9.77 -21.50
C LEU A 34 -16.68 -10.32 -20.17
N VAL A 35 -16.34 -11.61 -20.09
CA VAL A 35 -15.78 -12.20 -18.86
C VAL A 35 -14.49 -11.48 -18.45
N PHE A 36 -13.58 -11.24 -19.40
CA PHE A 36 -12.34 -10.52 -19.14
C PHE A 36 -12.60 -9.12 -18.58
N LEU A 37 -13.49 -8.35 -19.23
CA LEU A 37 -13.84 -7.00 -18.78
C LEU A 37 -14.53 -7.02 -17.41
N THR A 38 -15.44 -7.97 -17.17
CA THR A 38 -16.10 -8.10 -15.86
C THR A 38 -15.08 -8.35 -14.75
N VAL A 39 -14.13 -9.28 -14.95
CA VAL A 39 -13.06 -9.54 -13.98
C VAL A 39 -12.18 -8.32 -13.79
N TYR A 40 -11.80 -7.66 -14.89
CA TYR A 40 -10.98 -6.45 -14.86
C TYR A 40 -11.64 -5.33 -14.04
N PHE A 41 -12.91 -5.00 -14.33
CA PHE A 41 -13.63 -3.97 -13.60
C PHE A 41 -13.92 -4.37 -12.15
N ALA A 42 -14.18 -5.65 -11.87
CA ALA A 42 -14.30 -6.13 -10.51
C ALA A 42 -13.00 -5.88 -9.73
N ILE A 43 -11.83 -6.18 -10.29
CA ILE A 43 -10.53 -5.90 -9.66
C ILE A 43 -10.34 -4.38 -9.45
N GLN A 44 -10.65 -3.56 -10.45
CA GLN A 44 -10.54 -2.10 -10.38
C GLN A 44 -11.43 -1.46 -9.31
N LEU A 45 -12.56 -2.09 -8.95
CA LEU A 45 -13.45 -1.62 -7.89
C LEU A 45 -13.10 -2.22 -6.52
N LEU A 46 -12.80 -3.52 -6.47
CA LEU A 46 -12.52 -4.21 -5.22
C LEU A 46 -11.20 -3.76 -4.59
N LEU A 47 -10.15 -3.55 -5.38
CA LEU A 47 -8.85 -3.09 -4.87
C LEU A 47 -8.93 -1.77 -4.10
N PRO A 48 -9.57 -0.70 -4.63
CA PRO A 48 -9.66 0.54 -3.89
C PRO A 48 -10.63 0.49 -2.71
N LEU A 49 -11.68 -0.32 -2.78
CA LEU A 49 -12.70 -0.46 -1.73
C LEU A 49 -12.32 -1.45 -0.62
N ARG A 50 -11.33 -2.34 -0.81
CA ARG A 50 -10.97 -3.38 0.17
C ARG A 50 -10.67 -2.86 1.58
N HIS A 51 -10.28 -1.59 1.69
CA HIS A 51 -9.91 -0.97 2.95
C HIS A 51 -11.08 -0.85 3.94
N TRP A 52 -12.33 -0.94 3.47
CA TRP A 52 -13.52 -0.99 4.32
C TRP A 52 -13.64 -2.29 5.13
N ILE A 53 -12.95 -3.35 4.70
CA ILE A 53 -12.98 -4.68 5.36
C ILE A 53 -11.87 -4.79 6.41
N ILE A 54 -10.79 -4.02 6.25
CA ILE A 54 -9.65 -4.04 7.16
C ILE A 54 -9.96 -3.12 8.35
N LYS A 55 -9.54 -3.54 9.55
CA LYS A 55 -9.79 -2.81 10.79
C LYS A 55 -9.02 -1.47 10.80
N ASP A 56 -9.66 -0.45 11.38
CA ASP A 56 -9.13 0.89 11.64
C ASP A 56 -8.94 1.78 10.39
N ASP A 57 -8.57 3.05 10.58
CA ASP A 57 -8.39 4.01 9.49
C ASP A 57 -7.13 3.69 8.67
N VAL A 58 -7.32 3.53 7.36
CA VAL A 58 -6.28 3.35 6.33
C VAL A 58 -5.18 4.41 6.41
N LEU A 59 -5.52 5.64 6.79
CA LEU A 59 -4.55 6.72 6.92
C LEU A 59 -3.60 6.49 8.11
N TRP A 60 -4.04 5.74 9.11
CA TRP A 60 -3.25 5.36 10.27
C TRP A 60 -2.44 4.09 10.00
N THR A 61 -3.11 2.96 9.77
CA THR A 61 -2.51 1.61 9.66
C THR A 61 -1.80 1.37 8.34
N GLU A 62 -2.09 2.14 7.30
CA GLU A 62 -1.59 1.94 5.92
C GLU A 62 -1.98 0.60 5.29
N GLU A 63 -2.79 -0.20 5.97
CA GLU A 63 -3.25 -1.48 5.49
C GLU A 63 -4.31 -1.26 4.43
N GLY A 64 -4.11 -1.90 3.28
CA GLY A 64 -4.96 -1.67 2.12
C GLY A 64 -4.80 -0.30 1.45
N HIS A 65 -3.91 0.57 1.94
CA HIS A 65 -3.73 1.94 1.42
C HIS A 65 -3.29 1.98 -0.05
N ARG A 66 -2.32 1.14 -0.44
CA ARG A 66 -1.80 1.11 -1.83
C ARG A 66 -2.92 0.76 -2.82
N LEU A 67 -3.09 1.56 -3.88
CA LEU A 67 -4.19 1.42 -4.86
C LEU A 67 -5.59 1.73 -4.28
N SER A 68 -5.68 2.32 -3.08
CA SER A 68 -6.93 2.89 -2.58
C SER A 68 -7.19 4.28 -3.14
N TRP A 69 -8.45 4.66 -3.29
CA TRP A 69 -8.84 6.03 -3.67
C TRP A 69 -8.40 7.08 -2.64
N ARG A 70 -8.10 6.67 -1.40
CA ARG A 70 -7.70 7.57 -0.30
C ARG A 70 -6.19 7.86 -0.26
N MET A 71 -5.41 7.35 -1.22
CA MET A 71 -3.95 7.40 -1.24
C MET A 71 -3.35 8.80 -1.07
N MET A 72 -3.99 9.83 -1.62
CA MET A 72 -3.47 11.20 -1.60
C MET A 72 -4.03 12.07 -0.47
N LEU A 73 -4.85 11.53 0.44
CA LEU A 73 -5.54 12.30 1.48
C LEU A 73 -4.73 12.49 2.78
N ARG A 74 -3.39 12.42 2.71
CA ARG A 74 -2.55 12.36 3.92
C ARG A 74 -1.20 13.06 3.82
N ALA A 75 -0.81 13.62 4.96
CA ALA A 75 0.54 13.91 5.37
C ALA A 75 0.82 13.16 6.67
N LYS A 76 1.95 12.45 6.74
CA LYS A 76 2.43 11.75 7.94
C LYS A 76 3.77 12.30 8.37
N ALA A 77 3.93 12.53 9.67
CA ALA A 77 5.19 12.88 10.29
C ALA A 77 5.39 12.00 11.52
N GLY A 78 6.62 11.59 11.79
CA GLY A 78 6.91 10.69 12.88
C GLY A 78 8.35 10.22 12.86
N SER A 79 8.77 9.66 13.98
CA SER A 79 10.09 9.06 14.16
C SER A 79 9.94 7.75 14.89
N GLN A 80 10.81 6.79 14.54
CA GLN A 80 10.89 5.49 15.17
C GLN A 80 12.33 5.23 15.58
N THR A 81 12.47 4.57 16.72
CA THR A 81 13.74 4.15 17.30
C THR A 81 13.72 2.63 17.40
N PHE A 82 14.79 2.01 16.93
CA PHE A 82 14.94 0.56 16.90
C PHE A 82 15.91 0.15 18.00
N VAL A 83 15.47 -0.80 18.82
CA VAL A 83 16.28 -1.41 19.87
C VAL A 83 16.45 -2.88 19.54
N VAL A 84 17.69 -3.28 19.33
CA VAL A 84 18.09 -4.66 19.08
C VAL A 84 18.43 -5.30 20.42
N VAL A 85 17.94 -6.52 20.64
CA VAL A 85 18.26 -7.32 21.82
C VAL A 85 18.84 -8.64 21.35
N ASP A 86 20.08 -8.90 21.72
CA ASP A 86 20.71 -10.20 21.51
C ASP A 86 20.04 -11.24 22.40
N LYS A 87 19.51 -12.31 21.82
CA LYS A 87 18.76 -13.34 22.56
C LYS A 87 19.66 -14.23 23.42
N ALA A 88 20.94 -14.37 23.05
CA ALA A 88 21.90 -15.16 23.80
C ALA A 88 22.42 -14.41 25.03
N THR A 89 22.70 -13.11 24.87
CA THR A 89 23.33 -12.31 25.94
C THR A 89 22.37 -11.38 26.68
N GLY A 90 21.17 -11.14 26.15
CA GLY A 90 20.21 -10.17 26.67
C GLY A 90 20.64 -8.71 26.52
N LYS A 91 21.78 -8.43 25.87
CA LYS A 91 22.29 -7.08 25.69
C LYS A 91 21.40 -6.29 24.74
N LYS A 92 21.03 -5.07 25.17
CA LYS A 92 20.23 -4.13 24.39
C LYS A 92 21.15 -3.13 23.69
N GLU A 93 20.94 -2.93 22.41
CA GLU A 93 21.68 -2.00 21.57
C GLU A 93 20.70 -1.05 20.88
N LEU A 94 21.01 0.24 20.89
CA LEU A 94 20.25 1.23 20.16
C LEU A 94 20.78 1.31 18.73
N VAL A 95 19.91 1.11 17.74
CA VAL A 95 20.31 1.17 16.33
C VAL A 95 20.34 2.61 15.85
N ASN A 96 21.50 3.05 15.37
CA ASN A 96 21.61 4.29 14.62
C ASN A 96 21.14 4.07 13.17
N LEU A 97 20.00 4.66 12.81
CA LEU A 97 19.40 4.48 11.48
C LEU A 97 20.26 5.01 10.34
N SER A 98 21.08 6.04 10.59
CA SER A 98 21.92 6.68 9.58
C SER A 98 23.02 5.77 9.05
N ASP A 99 23.39 4.73 9.81
CA ASP A 99 24.41 3.75 9.42
C ASP A 99 23.88 2.76 8.37
N TYR A 100 22.55 2.65 8.23
CA TYR A 100 21.88 1.68 7.37
C TYR A 100 21.01 2.29 6.28
N LEU A 101 20.45 3.48 6.53
CA LEU A 101 19.40 4.06 5.72
C LEU A 101 19.74 5.48 5.29
N THR A 102 19.37 5.81 4.06
CA THR A 102 19.39 7.20 3.58
C THR A 102 18.35 8.06 4.30
N THR A 103 18.52 9.37 4.29
CA THR A 103 17.56 10.33 4.90
C THR A 103 16.12 10.14 4.40
N LYS A 104 15.92 9.76 3.13
CA LYS A 104 14.59 9.49 2.56
C LYS A 104 13.98 8.19 3.12
N GLN A 105 14.79 7.16 3.31
CA GLN A 105 14.36 5.90 3.90
C GLN A 105 14.05 6.07 5.39
N ILE A 106 14.87 6.84 6.14
CA ILE A 106 14.61 7.16 7.55
C ILE A 106 13.24 7.81 7.72
N ARG A 107 12.88 8.78 6.87
CA ARG A 107 11.54 9.40 6.89
C ARG A 107 10.42 8.38 6.61
N SER A 108 10.66 7.42 5.74
CA SER A 108 9.67 6.37 5.43
C SER A 108 9.53 5.36 6.56
N VAL A 109 10.63 4.87 7.14
CA VAL A 109 10.64 4.00 8.32
C VAL A 109 10.05 4.71 9.53
N GLY A 110 10.22 6.02 9.66
CA GLY A 110 9.65 6.81 10.75
C GLY A 110 8.10 6.83 10.78
N THR A 111 7.44 6.52 9.67
CA THR A 111 6.01 6.78 9.49
C THR A 111 5.21 5.60 8.94
N LYS A 112 5.82 4.75 8.13
CA LYS A 112 5.14 3.69 7.39
C LYS A 112 5.33 2.31 8.05
N PRO A 113 4.25 1.66 8.48
CA PRO A 113 4.23 0.30 9.02
C PRO A 113 5.05 -0.74 8.23
N ASP A 114 4.90 -0.77 6.91
CA ASP A 114 5.59 -1.73 6.03
C ASP A 114 7.11 -1.54 6.02
N PHE A 115 7.57 -0.28 6.00
CA PHE A 115 8.99 0.05 6.08
C PHE A 115 9.58 -0.28 7.46
N ILE A 116 8.83 -0.09 8.54
CA ILE A 116 9.25 -0.48 9.89
C ILE A 116 9.52 -1.98 9.96
N TRP A 117 8.57 -2.78 9.48
CA TRP A 117 8.71 -4.24 9.46
C TRP A 117 9.85 -4.69 8.54
N GLN A 118 9.95 -4.13 7.33
CA GLN A 118 11.03 -4.46 6.40
C GLN A 118 12.41 -4.16 7.01
N PHE A 119 12.55 -3.04 7.72
CA PHE A 119 13.81 -2.69 8.36
C PHE A 119 14.14 -3.63 9.52
N ALA A 120 13.15 -4.05 10.32
CA ALA A 120 13.36 -5.06 11.37
C ALA A 120 13.84 -6.41 10.79
N GLN A 121 13.25 -6.85 9.67
CA GLN A 121 13.69 -8.06 8.96
C GLN A 121 15.09 -7.90 8.36
N TYR A 122 15.42 -6.72 7.86
CA TYR A 122 16.75 -6.39 7.38
C TYR A 122 17.79 -6.48 8.50
N LEU A 123 17.51 -5.90 9.68
CA LEU A 123 18.39 -6.01 10.85
C LEU A 123 18.59 -7.47 11.26
N LYS A 124 17.51 -8.25 11.34
CA LYS A 124 17.58 -9.69 11.62
C LYS A 124 18.53 -10.41 10.66
N LYS A 125 18.38 -10.16 9.37
CA LYS A 125 19.25 -10.75 8.34
C LYS A 125 20.69 -10.26 8.44
N ASN A 126 20.92 -9.00 8.81
CA ASN A 126 22.26 -8.43 8.92
C ASN A 126 23.03 -9.01 10.11
N TYR A 127 22.40 -9.07 11.30
CA TYR A 127 23.01 -9.63 12.50
C TYR A 127 23.21 -11.15 12.42
N ALA A 128 22.33 -11.85 11.69
CA ALA A 128 22.51 -13.28 11.41
C ALA A 128 23.78 -13.60 10.63
N LYS A 129 24.35 -12.64 9.87
CA LYS A 129 25.66 -12.84 9.20
C LYS A 129 26.84 -12.87 10.16
N SER A 130 26.64 -12.39 11.38
CA SER A 130 27.62 -12.42 12.47
C SER A 130 27.21 -13.43 13.54
N ASP A 131 26.41 -14.44 13.18
CA ASP A 131 25.92 -15.52 14.04
C ASP A 131 25.16 -15.05 15.29
N LYS A 132 24.53 -13.87 15.23
CA LYS A 132 23.70 -13.33 16.31
C LYS A 132 22.22 -13.50 15.99
N ASP A 133 21.49 -14.19 16.87
CA ASP A 133 20.03 -14.17 16.87
C ASP A 133 19.51 -13.01 17.72
N ILE A 134 18.68 -12.16 17.11
CA ILE A 134 18.23 -10.91 17.69
C ILE A 134 16.71 -10.83 17.74
N ALA A 135 16.22 -10.09 18.74
CA ALA A 135 14.87 -9.54 18.79
C ALA A 135 14.93 -8.03 18.51
N VAL A 136 13.94 -7.50 17.79
CA VAL A 136 13.88 -6.08 17.41
C VAL A 136 12.62 -5.46 17.97
N TYR A 137 12.79 -4.49 18.86
CA TYR A 137 11.71 -3.68 19.42
C TYR A 137 11.72 -2.30 18.81
N VAL A 138 10.53 -1.79 18.48
CA VAL A 138 10.38 -0.49 17.82
C VAL A 138 9.55 0.41 18.72
N LYS A 139 10.05 1.62 18.96
CA LYS A 139 9.37 2.63 19.75
C LYS A 139 9.36 3.95 19.01
N GLY A 140 8.23 4.63 19.02
CA GLY A 140 8.12 5.94 18.40
C GLY A 140 6.68 6.39 18.27
N VAL A 141 6.49 7.56 17.69
CA VAL A 141 5.18 8.18 17.54
C VAL A 141 4.99 8.72 16.14
N VAL A 142 3.73 8.76 15.71
CA VAL A 142 3.34 9.21 14.39
C VAL A 142 2.13 10.14 14.51
N SER A 143 2.17 11.22 13.74
CA SER A 143 1.07 12.16 13.53
C SER A 143 0.57 12.04 12.09
N VAL A 144 -0.75 12.08 11.92
CA VAL A 144 -1.44 12.09 10.63
C VAL A 144 -2.20 13.41 10.50
N ASN A 145 -1.98 14.14 9.41
CA ASN A 145 -2.67 15.39 9.07
C ASN A 145 -2.68 16.43 10.21
N GLY A 146 -1.57 16.56 10.94
CA GLY A 146 -1.42 17.54 12.02
C GLY A 146 -2.12 17.18 13.34
N LYS A 147 -2.71 15.99 13.45
CA LYS A 147 -3.28 15.49 14.71
C LYS A 147 -2.18 15.16 15.74
N SER A 148 -2.57 14.98 17.00
CA SER A 148 -1.66 14.57 18.07
C SER A 148 -0.87 13.29 17.71
N SER A 149 0.42 13.28 18.04
CA SER A 149 1.28 12.13 17.80
C SER A 149 0.92 10.98 18.74
N LEU A 150 0.66 9.80 18.18
CA LEU A 150 0.36 8.58 18.93
C LEU A 150 1.36 7.47 18.60
N PRO A 151 1.62 6.52 19.51
CA PRO A 151 2.42 5.35 19.19
C PRO A 151 1.75 4.52 18.09
N LEU A 152 2.49 4.22 17.03
CA LEU A 152 1.99 3.45 15.88
C LEU A 152 2.15 1.94 16.09
N VAL A 153 3.25 1.54 16.72
CA VAL A 153 3.65 0.14 16.90
C VAL A 153 3.73 -0.19 18.38
N ASN A 154 3.34 -1.41 18.75
CA ASN A 154 3.51 -1.93 20.09
C ASN A 154 4.99 -2.22 20.38
N ASP A 155 5.56 -1.52 21.36
CA ASP A 155 6.97 -1.59 21.73
C ASP A 155 7.38 -2.87 22.46
N LYS A 156 6.42 -3.73 22.79
CA LYS A 156 6.65 -5.03 23.46
C LYS A 156 6.73 -6.21 22.51
N ILE A 157 6.44 -6.02 21.23
CA ILE A 157 6.41 -7.10 20.24
C ILE A 157 7.75 -7.14 19.49
N ASP A 158 8.30 -8.34 19.35
CA ASP A 158 9.49 -8.59 18.53
C ASP A 158 9.15 -8.51 17.03
N MET A 159 9.44 -7.36 16.42
CA MET A 159 9.20 -7.12 14.99
C MET A 159 10.02 -8.05 14.08
N ALA A 160 11.13 -8.62 14.56
CA ALA A 160 11.94 -9.57 13.79
C ALA A 160 11.31 -10.97 13.72
N ALA A 161 10.44 -11.33 14.67
CA ALA A 161 9.72 -12.60 14.68
C ALA A 161 8.35 -12.54 13.98
N VAL A 162 7.75 -11.35 13.88
CA VAL A 162 6.42 -11.14 13.29
C VAL A 162 6.39 -11.44 11.80
N LYS A 163 5.38 -12.19 11.36
CA LYS A 163 5.05 -12.37 9.93
C LYS A 163 4.07 -11.30 9.48
N TRP A 164 4.40 -10.60 8.39
CA TRP A 164 3.51 -9.60 7.82
C TRP A 164 2.39 -10.25 6.98
N ASN A 165 1.14 -9.82 7.19
CA ASN A 165 0.02 -10.17 6.32
C ASN A 165 -0.47 -8.93 5.56
N HIS A 166 -0.41 -8.95 4.23
CA HIS A 166 -0.80 -7.81 3.40
C HIS A 166 -2.33 -7.65 3.24
N PHE A 167 -3.10 -8.68 3.59
CA PHE A 167 -4.55 -8.74 3.39
C PHE A 167 -5.35 -8.71 4.70
N LYS A 168 -4.67 -8.75 5.85
CA LYS A 168 -5.32 -8.75 7.17
C LYS A 168 -4.68 -7.70 8.07
N HIS A 169 -5.45 -7.29 9.06
CA HIS A 169 -4.98 -6.39 10.09
C HIS A 169 -3.87 -7.03 10.92
N SER A 170 -2.85 -6.25 11.21
CA SER A 170 -1.66 -6.63 11.95
C SER A 170 -1.80 -6.25 13.42
N GLU A 171 -1.73 -7.23 14.32
CA GLU A 171 -1.98 -7.03 15.76
C GLU A 171 -0.94 -6.14 16.48
N TRP A 172 0.23 -5.94 15.87
CA TRP A 172 1.27 -5.08 16.42
C TRP A 172 1.07 -3.60 16.10
N LEU A 173 0.11 -3.26 15.23
CA LEU A 173 -0.32 -1.89 15.03
C LEU A 173 -1.30 -1.48 16.12
N LEU A 174 -1.00 -0.36 16.77
CA LEU A 174 -1.87 0.22 17.78
C LEU A 174 -3.01 1.00 17.13
N PRO A 175 -4.20 1.07 17.75
CA PRO A 175 -5.35 1.74 17.16
C PRO A 175 -5.19 3.26 17.07
N SER A 176 -5.81 3.87 16.04
CA SER A 176 -5.76 5.31 15.76
C SER A 176 -6.55 6.17 16.74
N LYS A 177 -7.55 5.59 17.40
CA LYS A 177 -8.43 6.22 18.38
C LYS A 177 -8.21 5.59 19.75
N LYS A 178 -8.20 6.44 20.78
CA LYS A 178 -8.65 6.02 22.10
C LYS A 178 -10.16 6.07 22.15
#